data_AF-A0A1A6FT28-F1
#
_entry.id   AF-A0A1A6FT28-F1
#
_cell.length_a   1.000
_cell.length_b   1.000
_cell.length_c   1.000
_cell.angle_alpha   90.00
_cell.angle_beta   90.00
_cell.angle_gamma   90.00
#
_symmetry.space_group_name_H-M   'P 1'
#
loop_
_entity.id
_entity.type
_entity.pdbx_description
1 polymer ?
#
loop_
_entity_poly.entity_id
_entity_poly.type
_entity_poly.pdbx_seq_one_letter_code
_entity_poly.pdbx_strand_id
1 'polypeptide(L)'
;MILRTLAAAALATIGLVSQAQAHGGVSLDQGQCIMKIGPDTMNFTGYQPLKSREQFCDDIPDVGPTIIVLDAVQDELRDMTLEIRILRDVGQKDDTENLEQNTEVHVPPKKYRTGTLNFEYDFAKKGKFVGLVTAKADDGREYVSRFPFSVGTTADRDFIIVAFFALFGLAGFGLWYKNSFIDKNKKKKAA
;
A
#
# COMPACT_ATOMS: atom_id res chain seq x y z
N MET A 1 37.63 -13.12 14.85
CA MET A 1 36.73 -13.89 13.96
C MET A 1 35.27 -13.43 14.10
N ILE A 2 34.74 -13.27 15.31
CA ILE A 2 33.37 -12.78 15.61
C ILE A 2 33.10 -11.38 15.03
N LEU A 3 34.08 -10.47 15.06
CA LEU A 3 33.94 -9.12 14.50
C LEU A 3 33.82 -9.10 12.96
N ARG A 4 34.42 -10.09 12.28
CA ARG A 4 34.34 -10.24 10.82
C ARG A 4 33.00 -10.84 10.38
N THR A 5 32.44 -11.77 11.16
CA THR A 5 31.10 -12.32 10.91
C THR A 5 29.99 -11.32 11.20
N LEU A 6 30.15 -10.46 12.23
CA LEU A 6 29.23 -9.36 12.50
C LEU A 6 29.25 -8.28 11.40
N ALA A 7 30.45 -7.93 10.91
CA ALA A 7 30.59 -6.99 9.80
C ALA A 7 29.99 -7.54 8.49
N ALA A 8 30.18 -8.83 8.19
CA ALA A 8 29.59 -9.46 7.02
C ALA A 8 28.05 -9.55 7.10
N ALA A 9 27.49 -9.83 8.29
CA ALA A 9 26.04 -9.81 8.52
C ALA A 9 25.47 -8.39 8.37
N ALA A 10 26.17 -7.36 8.87
CA ALA A 10 25.76 -5.97 8.73
C ALA A 10 25.82 -5.47 7.27
N LEU A 11 26.82 -5.88 6.48
CA LEU A 11 26.86 -5.56 5.05
C LEU A 11 25.77 -6.30 4.25
N ALA A 12 25.44 -7.54 4.61
CA ALA A 12 24.37 -8.29 3.95
C ALA A 12 22.98 -7.68 4.17
N THR A 13 22.73 -7.06 5.33
CA THR A 13 21.46 -6.37 5.62
C THR A 13 21.31 -5.05 4.86
N ILE A 14 22.41 -4.36 4.54
CA ILE A 14 22.37 -3.09 3.78
C ILE A 14 22.06 -3.34 2.29
N GLY A 15 22.48 -4.48 1.74
CA GLY A 15 22.22 -4.85 0.34
C GLY A 15 20.77 -5.28 0.05
N LEU A 16 19.96 -5.53 1.08
CA LEU A 16 18.56 -5.97 0.97
C LEU A 16 17.54 -4.82 1.12
N VAL A 17 18.01 -3.57 1.28
CA VAL A 17 17.13 -2.40 1.29
C VAL A 17 16.72 -2.06 -0.15
N SER A 18 15.99 -2.98 -0.81
CA SER A 18 15.38 -2.71 -2.10
C SER A 18 14.09 -1.93 -1.87
N GLN A 19 14.08 -0.69 -2.35
CA GLN A 19 12.89 0.07 -2.77
C GLN A 19 11.74 0.02 -1.74
N ALA A 20 11.88 0.74 -0.63
CA ALA A 20 10.69 1.19 0.09
C ALA A 20 9.95 2.16 -0.85
N GLN A 21 8.98 1.64 -1.61
CA GLN A 21 8.01 2.50 -2.26
C GLN A 21 7.17 3.12 -1.14
N ALA A 22 7.54 4.32 -0.73
CA ALA A 22 6.66 5.19 0.01
C ALA A 22 5.34 5.25 -0.79
N HIS A 23 4.23 4.99 -0.11
CA HIS A 23 2.87 4.93 -0.66
C HIS A 23 2.60 6.20 -1.49
N GLY A 24 2.88 6.11 -2.79
CA GLY A 24 3.02 7.28 -3.64
C GLY A 24 1.64 7.72 -4.09
N GLY A 25 1.10 8.76 -3.45
CA GLY A 25 -0.13 9.41 -3.92
C GLY A 25 -1.14 9.70 -2.82
N VAL A 26 -1.11 8.96 -1.71
CA VAL A 26 -1.97 9.17 -0.54
C VAL A 26 -1.17 9.16 0.74
N SER A 27 -1.43 10.15 1.60
CA SER A 27 -0.89 10.21 2.95
C SER A 27 -2.00 10.13 3.98
N LEU A 28 -1.75 9.40 5.07
CA LEU A 28 -2.63 9.41 6.23
C LEU A 28 -2.40 10.70 7.03
N ASP A 29 -3.41 11.57 7.08
CA ASP A 29 -3.44 12.75 7.94
C ASP A 29 -4.71 12.74 8.78
N GLN A 30 -4.56 12.80 10.10
CA GLN A 30 -5.68 12.74 11.06
C GLN A 30 -6.70 11.60 10.82
N GLY A 31 -6.25 10.44 10.31
CA GLY A 31 -7.13 9.30 10.02
C GLY A 31 -7.83 9.37 8.65
N GLN A 32 -7.54 10.39 7.84
CA GLN A 32 -8.01 10.55 6.47
C GLN A 32 -6.89 10.31 5.47
N CYS A 33 -7.24 9.76 4.32
CA CYS A 33 -6.30 9.40 3.30
C CYS A 33 -6.31 10.42 2.18
N ILE A 34 -5.39 11.36 2.28
CA ILE A 34 -5.33 12.54 1.43
C ILE A 34 -4.53 12.21 0.17
N MET A 35 -5.19 12.23 -0.99
CA MET A 35 -4.56 12.23 -2.30
C MET A 35 -4.37 13.64 -2.84
N LYS A 36 -3.24 13.89 -3.51
CA LYS A 36 -2.98 15.15 -4.22
C LYS A 36 -3.39 15.03 -5.67
N ILE A 37 -4.04 16.06 -6.21
CA ILE A 37 -4.42 16.16 -7.62
C ILE A 37 -4.14 17.58 -8.13
N GLY A 38 -3.00 17.74 -8.81
CA GLY A 38 -2.51 19.06 -9.17
C GLY A 38 -2.24 19.93 -7.93
N PRO A 39 -2.82 21.14 -7.83
CA PRO A 39 -2.71 21.99 -6.65
C PRO A 39 -3.66 21.59 -5.51
N ASP A 40 -4.64 20.72 -5.78
CA ASP A 40 -5.73 20.37 -4.88
C ASP A 40 -5.53 18.99 -4.21
N THR A 41 -6.45 18.65 -3.33
CA THR A 41 -6.46 17.42 -2.55
C THR A 41 -7.86 16.80 -2.52
N MET A 42 -7.90 15.47 -2.48
CA MET A 42 -9.12 14.69 -2.21
C MET A 42 -8.87 13.69 -1.10
N ASN A 43 -9.91 13.31 -0.36
CA ASN A 43 -9.87 12.21 0.58
C ASN A 43 -10.33 10.93 -0.12
N PHE A 44 -9.51 9.89 -0.09
CA PHE A 44 -9.84 8.55 -0.54
C PHE A 44 -10.30 7.70 0.64
N THR A 45 -11.40 6.97 0.47
CA THR A 45 -11.84 5.95 1.43
C THR A 45 -12.43 4.74 0.74
N GLY A 46 -11.95 3.55 1.10
CA GLY A 46 -12.54 2.26 0.75
C GLY A 46 -13.32 1.65 1.90
N TYR A 47 -14.48 1.06 1.61
CA TYR A 47 -15.34 0.38 2.57
C TYR A 47 -15.75 -1.01 2.07
N GLN A 48 -15.75 -2.01 2.95
CA GLN A 48 -16.26 -3.36 2.66
C GLN A 48 -17.38 -3.71 3.64
N PRO A 49 -18.62 -3.25 3.41
CA PRO A 49 -19.70 -3.29 4.41
C PRO A 49 -20.08 -4.71 4.83
N LEU A 50 -19.81 -5.71 4.00
CA LEU A 50 -20.07 -7.12 4.29
C LEU A 50 -18.98 -7.78 5.16
N LYS A 51 -17.83 -7.12 5.35
CA LYS A 51 -16.64 -7.66 6.02
C LYS A 51 -16.26 -6.86 7.26
N SER A 52 -16.26 -5.53 7.16
CA SER A 52 -15.84 -4.63 8.23
C SER A 52 -16.60 -3.30 8.16
N ARG A 53 -16.61 -2.58 9.29
CA ARG A 53 -17.05 -1.17 9.36
C ARG A 53 -15.89 -0.18 9.25
N GLU A 54 -14.67 -0.69 9.15
CA GLU A 54 -13.45 0.11 9.06
C GLU A 54 -13.30 0.75 7.68
N GLN A 55 -12.55 1.85 7.68
CA GLN A 55 -12.17 2.62 6.50
C GLN A 55 -10.77 2.21 6.07
N PHE A 56 -10.61 1.94 4.77
CA PHE A 56 -9.34 1.52 4.20
C PHE A 56 -8.82 2.58 3.23
N CYS A 57 -7.50 2.69 3.17
CA CYS A 57 -6.84 3.66 2.33
C CYS A 57 -6.13 2.97 1.17
N ASP A 58 -4.99 2.38 1.48
CA ASP A 58 -4.06 1.76 0.55
C ASP A 58 -3.99 0.23 0.71
N ASP A 59 -4.62 -0.31 1.76
CA ASP A 59 -4.64 -1.74 2.07
C ASP A 59 -6.07 -2.16 2.42
N ILE A 60 -6.78 -2.66 1.42
CA ILE A 60 -8.11 -3.26 1.57
C ILE A 60 -7.90 -4.73 1.94
N PRO A 61 -8.42 -5.19 3.09
CA PRO A 61 -7.99 -6.46 3.68
C PRO A 61 -8.49 -7.69 2.92
N ASP A 62 -9.67 -7.61 2.30
CA ASP A 62 -10.35 -8.75 1.67
C ASP A 62 -10.70 -8.49 0.21
N VAL A 63 -10.88 -9.58 -0.54
CA VAL A 63 -11.57 -9.54 -1.85
C VAL A 63 -13.09 -9.47 -1.65
N GLY A 64 -13.79 -8.88 -2.62
CA GLY A 64 -15.25 -8.77 -2.62
C GLY A 64 -15.78 -7.37 -2.93
N PRO A 65 -17.10 -7.14 -2.69
CA PRO A 65 -17.74 -5.85 -2.90
C PRO A 65 -17.12 -4.76 -2.04
N THR A 66 -16.60 -3.75 -2.72
CA THR A 66 -15.94 -2.59 -2.11
C THR A 66 -16.59 -1.31 -2.64
N ILE A 67 -16.94 -0.42 -1.71
CA ILE A 67 -17.40 0.93 -2.03
C ILE A 67 -16.18 1.85 -1.92
N ILE A 68 -15.90 2.58 -2.99
CA ILE A 68 -14.83 3.57 -3.04
C ILE A 68 -15.47 4.95 -3.04
N VAL A 69 -14.97 5.82 -2.17
CA VAL A 69 -15.43 7.20 -2.01
C VAL A 69 -14.22 8.12 -2.17
N LEU A 70 -14.38 9.13 -3.02
CA LEU A 70 -13.47 10.25 -3.18
C LEU A 70 -14.18 11.54 -2.81
N ASP A 71 -13.66 12.27 -1.83
CA ASP A 71 -14.20 13.56 -1.40
C ASP A 71 -13.23 14.69 -1.75
N ALA A 72 -13.65 15.63 -2.57
CA ALA A 72 -12.91 16.84 -2.88
C ALA A 72 -12.83 17.75 -1.65
N VAL A 73 -11.62 18.18 -1.29
CA VAL A 73 -11.39 19.12 -0.19
C VAL A 73 -11.61 20.56 -0.66
N GLN A 74 -11.16 20.89 -1.87
CA GLN A 74 -11.33 22.20 -2.49
C GLN A 74 -12.56 22.24 -3.41
N ASP A 75 -13.24 23.39 -3.44
CA ASP A 75 -14.43 23.59 -4.27
C ASP A 75 -14.12 23.57 -5.78
N GLU A 76 -12.91 23.93 -6.21
CA GLU A 76 -12.51 23.94 -7.62
C GLU A 76 -12.72 22.57 -8.29
N LEU A 77 -12.39 21.48 -7.59
CA LEU A 77 -12.59 20.11 -8.08
C LEU A 77 -14.07 19.75 -8.33
N ARG A 78 -15.02 20.46 -7.70
CA ARG A 78 -16.47 20.24 -7.88
C ARG A 78 -16.98 20.74 -9.22
N ASP A 79 -16.30 21.75 -9.78
CA ASP A 79 -16.57 22.33 -11.09
C ASP A 79 -15.78 21.65 -12.21
N MET A 80 -14.79 20.84 -11.86
CA MET A 80 -14.04 19.99 -12.79
C MET A 80 -14.81 18.68 -13.10
N THR A 81 -14.50 18.12 -14.28
CA THR A 81 -14.94 16.78 -14.64
C THR A 81 -13.96 15.76 -14.08
N LEU A 82 -14.46 14.81 -13.29
CA LEU A 82 -13.67 13.74 -12.70
C LEU A 82 -13.91 12.42 -13.44
N GLU A 83 -12.83 11.76 -13.82
CA GLU A 83 -12.80 10.42 -14.39
C GLU A 83 -11.99 9.52 -13.45
N ILE A 84 -12.45 8.28 -13.26
CA ILE A 84 -11.70 7.29 -12.48
C ILE A 84 -11.45 6.05 -13.32
N ARG A 85 -10.24 5.54 -13.24
CA ARG A 85 -9.89 4.23 -13.75
C ARG A 85 -9.11 3.45 -12.70
N ILE A 86 -9.53 2.23 -12.41
CA ILE A 86 -8.75 1.29 -11.59
C ILE A 86 -8.03 0.33 -12.53
N LEU A 87 -6.72 0.23 -12.36
CA LEU A 87 -5.85 -0.70 -13.08
C LEU A 87 -5.33 -1.77 -12.14
N ARG A 88 -5.11 -2.98 -12.64
CA ARG A 88 -4.20 -3.93 -12.01
C ARG A 88 -2.77 -3.40 -12.10
N ASP A 89 -2.03 -3.50 -11.01
CA ASP A 89 -0.59 -3.26 -10.99
C ASP A 89 0.15 -4.58 -11.20
N VAL A 90 0.49 -4.84 -12.46
CA VAL A 90 1.19 -6.05 -12.92
C VAL A 90 2.68 -5.79 -13.19
N GLY A 91 3.21 -4.65 -12.72
CA GLY A 91 4.59 -4.24 -12.96
C GLY A 91 4.81 -3.59 -14.32
N GLN A 92 3.76 -3.00 -14.91
CA GLN A 92 3.87 -2.17 -16.11
C GLN A 92 4.82 -0.98 -15.88
N LYS A 93 5.49 -0.52 -16.94
CA LYS A 93 6.42 0.62 -16.83
C LYS A 93 5.70 1.96 -16.73
N ASP A 94 4.54 2.04 -17.37
CA ASP A 94 3.67 3.21 -17.44
C ASP A 94 2.22 2.75 -17.33
N ASP A 95 1.36 3.55 -16.69
CA ASP A 95 -0.04 3.19 -16.49
C ASP A 95 -0.85 3.12 -17.80
N THR A 96 -0.35 3.71 -18.90
CA THR A 96 -0.92 3.61 -20.26
C THR A 96 -0.58 2.31 -20.98
N GLU A 97 0.41 1.56 -20.50
CA GLU A 97 0.82 0.29 -21.10
C GLU A 97 -0.27 -0.76 -20.90
N ASN A 98 -0.80 -1.28 -22.02
CA ASN A 98 -1.92 -2.24 -22.02
C ASN A 98 -3.12 -1.76 -21.20
N LEU A 99 -3.39 -0.45 -21.20
CA LEU A 99 -4.40 0.21 -20.35
C LEU A 99 -5.72 -0.54 -20.30
N GLU A 100 -6.30 -0.86 -21.45
CA GLU A 100 -7.59 -1.55 -21.55
C GLU A 100 -7.54 -2.96 -20.96
N GLN A 101 -6.44 -3.68 -21.17
CA GLN A 101 -6.29 -5.03 -20.60
C GLN A 101 -6.16 -4.96 -19.09
N ASN A 102 -5.43 -3.97 -18.57
CA ASN A 102 -5.18 -3.80 -17.13
C ASN A 102 -6.33 -3.13 -16.38
N THR A 103 -7.29 -2.53 -17.07
CA THR A 103 -8.44 -1.85 -16.45
C THR A 103 -9.39 -2.86 -15.81
N GLU A 104 -9.70 -2.63 -14.54
CA GLU A 104 -10.71 -3.37 -13.77
C GLU A 104 -12.07 -2.66 -13.80
N VAL A 105 -12.04 -1.32 -13.68
CA VAL A 105 -13.22 -0.47 -13.78
C VAL A 105 -12.85 0.90 -14.33
N HIS A 106 -13.73 1.43 -15.16
CA HIS A 106 -13.66 2.78 -15.71
C HIS A 106 -14.97 3.51 -15.42
N VAL A 107 -14.89 4.53 -14.58
CA VAL A 107 -15.99 5.46 -14.30
C VAL A 107 -15.82 6.65 -15.23
N PRO A 108 -16.76 6.87 -16.16
CA PRO A 108 -16.59 7.89 -17.21
C PRO A 108 -16.57 9.30 -16.62
N PRO A 109 -15.96 10.27 -17.35
CA PRO A 109 -15.87 11.66 -16.92
C PRO A 109 -17.23 12.26 -16.55
N LYS A 110 -17.36 12.76 -15.32
CA LYS A 110 -18.57 13.43 -14.83
C LYS A 110 -18.22 14.54 -13.83
N LYS A 111 -19.01 15.62 -13.81
CA LYS A 111 -18.92 16.64 -12.77
C LYS A 111 -19.66 16.22 -11.50
N TYR A 112 -18.99 16.24 -10.36
CA TYR A 112 -19.55 15.90 -9.06
C TYR A 112 -19.72 17.17 -8.23
N ARG A 113 -20.81 17.90 -8.47
CA ARG A 113 -21.08 19.19 -7.78
C ARG A 113 -21.18 19.10 -6.26
N THR A 114 -21.49 17.91 -5.73
CA THR A 114 -21.49 17.63 -4.29
C THR A 114 -20.08 17.59 -3.69
N GLY A 115 -19.05 17.44 -4.53
CA GLY A 115 -17.67 17.16 -4.14
C GLY A 115 -17.41 15.72 -3.76
N THR A 116 -18.42 14.85 -3.75
CA THR A 116 -18.27 13.44 -3.43
C THR A 116 -18.54 12.60 -4.67
N LEU A 117 -17.56 11.79 -5.03
CA LEU A 117 -17.68 10.73 -6.01
C LEU A 117 -17.67 9.40 -5.27
N ASN A 118 -18.67 8.55 -5.50
CA ASN A 118 -18.64 7.17 -5.04
C ASN A 118 -18.96 6.20 -6.18
N PHE A 119 -18.39 5.01 -6.09
CA PHE A 119 -18.74 3.88 -6.94
C PHE A 119 -18.48 2.57 -6.19
N GLU A 120 -19.16 1.52 -6.63
CA GLU A 120 -18.98 0.18 -6.09
C GLU A 120 -18.26 -0.67 -7.12
N TYR A 121 -17.35 -1.50 -6.64
CA TYR A 121 -16.64 -2.47 -7.48
C TYR A 121 -16.38 -3.75 -6.69
N ASP A 122 -16.60 -4.90 -7.32
CA ASP A 122 -16.36 -6.21 -6.73
C ASP A 122 -14.98 -6.75 -7.15
N PHE A 123 -14.02 -6.68 -6.23
CA PHE A 123 -12.68 -7.19 -6.47
C PHE A 123 -12.66 -8.70 -6.34
N ALA A 124 -12.70 -9.41 -7.47
CA ALA A 124 -12.68 -10.88 -7.47
C ALA A 124 -11.30 -11.50 -7.17
N LYS A 125 -10.21 -10.73 -7.28
CA LYS A 125 -8.83 -11.22 -7.13
C LYS A 125 -8.04 -10.35 -6.16
N LYS A 126 -7.22 -11.01 -5.34
CA LYS A 126 -6.21 -10.33 -4.53
C LYS A 126 -5.07 -9.82 -5.40
N GLY A 127 -4.46 -8.70 -5.02
CA GLY A 127 -3.34 -8.12 -5.74
C GLY A 127 -3.11 -6.65 -5.45
N LYS A 128 -2.21 -6.06 -6.24
CA LYS A 128 -1.94 -4.62 -6.26
C LYS A 128 -2.72 -3.96 -7.38
N PHE A 129 -3.17 -2.75 -7.13
CA PHE A 129 -3.99 -1.96 -8.04
C PHE A 129 -3.53 -0.50 -8.03
N VAL A 130 -3.91 0.23 -9.06
CA VAL A 130 -3.66 1.66 -9.21
C VAL A 130 -4.97 2.35 -9.54
N GLY A 131 -5.41 3.26 -8.68
CA GLY A 131 -6.45 4.22 -8.99
C GLY A 131 -5.86 5.41 -9.73
N LEU A 132 -6.35 5.66 -10.94
CA LEU A 132 -6.09 6.89 -11.69
C LEU A 132 -7.32 7.77 -11.58
N VAL A 133 -7.12 8.99 -11.10
CA VAL A 133 -8.16 10.01 -11.03
C VAL A 133 -7.72 11.18 -11.91
N THR A 134 -8.49 11.43 -12.96
CA THR A 134 -8.26 12.55 -13.87
C THR A 134 -9.27 13.64 -13.58
N ALA A 135 -8.79 14.83 -13.23
CA ALA A 135 -9.60 16.04 -13.09
C ALA A 135 -9.35 16.96 -14.26
N LYS A 136 -10.42 17.33 -14.97
CA LYS A 136 -10.36 18.21 -16.15
C LYS A 136 -11.24 19.45 -15.95
N ALA A 137 -10.63 20.62 -16.00
CA ALA A 137 -11.32 21.90 -15.92
C ALA A 137 -11.88 22.32 -17.29
N ASP A 138 -12.89 23.18 -17.27
CA ASP A 138 -13.53 23.69 -18.49
C ASP A 138 -12.60 24.57 -19.33
N ASP A 139 -11.57 25.15 -18.70
CA ASP A 139 -10.52 25.94 -19.36
C ASP A 139 -9.44 25.07 -20.04
N GLY A 140 -9.55 23.74 -19.95
CA GLY A 140 -8.65 22.78 -20.57
C GLY A 140 -7.49 22.32 -19.68
N ARG A 141 -7.34 22.83 -18.45
CA ARG A 141 -6.38 22.27 -17.48
C ARG A 141 -6.77 20.84 -17.12
N GLU A 142 -5.77 19.96 -17.03
CA GLU A 142 -5.96 18.55 -16.72
C GLU A 142 -4.91 18.12 -15.69
N TYR A 143 -5.36 17.45 -14.63
CA TYR A 143 -4.54 16.91 -13.57
C TYR A 143 -4.83 15.43 -13.41
N VAL A 144 -3.79 14.60 -13.35
CA VAL A 144 -3.91 13.17 -13.10
C VAL A 144 -3.27 12.85 -11.76
N SER A 145 -4.02 12.18 -10.89
CA SER A 145 -3.52 11.63 -9.65
C SER A 145 -3.47 10.11 -9.74
N ARG A 146 -2.33 9.55 -9.31
CA ARG A 146 -2.07 8.13 -9.28
C ARG A 146 -2.04 7.66 -7.84
N PHE A 147 -2.86 6.67 -7.51
CA PHE A 147 -2.94 6.12 -6.17
C PHE A 147 -2.81 4.59 -6.14
N PRO A 148 -1.67 4.05 -5.70
CA PRO A 148 -1.48 2.62 -5.54
C PRO A 148 -2.16 2.12 -4.26
N PHE A 149 -2.87 1.00 -4.36
CA PHE A 149 -3.47 0.31 -3.23
C PHE A 149 -3.43 -1.21 -3.45
N SER A 150 -3.65 -1.97 -2.39
CA SER A 150 -3.68 -3.43 -2.43
C SER A 150 -5.01 -3.96 -1.93
N VAL A 151 -5.41 -5.13 -2.44
CA VAL A 151 -6.63 -5.83 -2.04
C VAL A 151 -6.28 -7.26 -1.67
N GLY A 152 -6.68 -7.73 -0.49
CA GLY A 152 -6.55 -9.14 -0.12
C GLY A 152 -5.12 -9.60 0.19
N THR A 153 -4.18 -8.67 0.44
CA THR A 153 -2.75 -8.99 0.68
C THR A 153 -2.28 -8.74 2.11
N THR A 154 -3.11 -8.17 2.98
CA THR A 154 -2.75 -7.80 4.36
C THR A 154 -2.29 -9.02 5.15
N ALA A 155 -3.05 -10.11 5.12
CA ALA A 155 -2.72 -11.34 5.84
C ALA A 155 -1.38 -11.96 5.38
N ASP A 156 -1.10 -11.93 4.07
CA ASP A 156 0.16 -12.42 3.52
C ASP A 156 1.35 -11.61 4.08
N ARG A 157 1.20 -10.28 4.14
CA ARG A 157 2.22 -9.38 4.71
C ARG A 157 2.42 -9.62 6.20
N ASP A 158 1.33 -9.72 6.96
CA ASP A 158 1.39 -9.92 8.41
C ASP A 158 2.04 -11.26 8.75
N PHE A 159 1.71 -12.31 8.01
CA PHE A 159 2.35 -13.62 8.18
C PHE A 159 3.86 -13.55 7.93
N ILE A 160 4.29 -12.86 6.87
CA ILE A 160 5.71 -12.67 6.57
C ILE A 160 6.42 -11.92 7.72
N ILE A 161 5.81 -10.86 8.24
CA ILE A 161 6.37 -10.08 9.35
C ILE A 161 6.51 -10.95 10.61
N VAL A 162 5.44 -11.67 10.98
CA VAL A 162 5.45 -12.56 12.14
C VAL A 162 6.49 -13.66 11.98
N ALA A 163 6.56 -14.30 10.81
CA ALA A 163 7.55 -15.34 10.52
C ALA A 163 8.99 -14.81 10.62
N PHE A 164 9.24 -13.60 10.11
CA PHE A 164 10.54 -12.94 10.21
C PHE A 164 10.94 -12.70 11.67
N PHE A 165 10.07 -12.10 12.48
CA PHE A 165 10.37 -11.85 13.89
C PHE A 165 10.48 -13.13 14.71
N ALA A 166 9.68 -14.16 14.40
CA ALA A 166 9.79 -15.48 15.03
C ALA A 166 11.15 -16.12 14.74
N LEU A 167 11.63 -16.08 13.49
CA LEU A 167 12.94 -16.59 13.10
C LEU A 167 14.07 -15.85 13.83
N PHE A 168 14.02 -14.52 13.87
CA PHE A 168 15.01 -13.70 14.58
C PHE A 168 15.00 -13.97 16.09
N GLY A 169 13.81 -14.11 16.68
CA GLY A 169 13.64 -14.48 18.10
C GLY A 169 14.26 -15.84 18.42
N LEU A 170 13.99 -16.86 17.59
CA LEU A 170 14.56 -18.20 17.75
C LEU A 170 16.09 -18.20 17.59
N ALA A 171 16.63 -17.47 16.60
CA ALA A 171 18.07 -17.34 16.41
C ALA A 171 18.75 -16.63 17.60
N GLY A 172 18.16 -15.53 18.07
CA GLY A 172 18.62 -14.80 19.25
C GLY A 172 18.60 -15.67 20.51
N PHE A 173 17.51 -16.39 20.74
CA PHE A 173 17.38 -17.33 21.84
C PHE A 173 18.41 -18.46 21.75
N GLY A 174 18.61 -19.06 20.57
CA GLY A 174 19.61 -20.11 20.35
C GLY A 174 21.04 -19.64 20.64
N LEU A 175 21.41 -18.44 20.20
CA LEU A 175 22.72 -17.84 20.49
C LEU A 175 22.89 -17.55 21.99
N TRP A 176 21.87 -16.99 22.64
CA TRP A 176 21.89 -16.74 24.08
C TRP A 176 22.01 -18.03 24.88
N TYR A 177 21.24 -19.06 24.52
CA TYR A 177 21.25 -20.36 25.19
C TYR A 177 22.62 -21.05 25.06
N LYS A 178 23.21 -21.04 23.86
CA LYS A 178 24.55 -21.58 23.62
C LYS A 178 25.60 -20.88 24.48
N ASN A 179 25.63 -19.55 24.48
CA ASN A 179 26.61 -18.78 25.24
C ASN A 179 26.42 -18.95 26.76
N SER A 180 25.17 -18.96 27.23
CA SER A 180 24.85 -19.00 28.66
C SER A 180 25.03 -20.39 29.28
N PHE A 181 24.70 -21.46 28.55
CA PHE A 181 24.67 -22.81 29.13
C PHE A 181 25.74 -23.72 28.53
N ILE A 182 25.91 -23.75 27.21
CA ILE A 182 26.85 -24.69 26.58
C ILE A 182 28.29 -24.23 26.77
N ASP A 183 28.59 -22.99 26.41
CA ASP A 183 29.96 -22.47 26.44
C ASP A 183 30.45 -22.22 27.88
N LYS A 184 29.57 -21.78 28.79
CA LYS A 184 29.90 -21.71 30.23
C LYS A 184 30.15 -23.08 30.85
N ASN A 185 29.36 -24.11 30.52
CA ASN A 185 29.59 -25.46 31.04
C ASN A 185 30.87 -26.08 30.48
N LYS A 186 31.23 -25.82 29.22
CA LYS A 186 32.52 -26.25 28.65
C LYS A 186 33.70 -25.60 29.37
N LYS A 187 33.64 -24.29 29.64
CA LYS A 187 34.69 -23.59 30.41
C LYS A 187 34.84 -24.12 31.83
N LYS A 188 33.73 -24.42 32.52
CA LYS A 188 33.76 -25.03 33.87
C LYS A 188 34.33 -26.45 33.90
N LYS A 189 34.21 -27.22 32.82
CA LYS A 189 34.79 -28.58 32.72
C LYS A 189 36.26 -28.59 32.32
N ALA A 190 36.78 -27.47 31.83
CA ALA A 190 38.16 -27.33 31.36
C ALA A 190 39.07 -26.58 32.37
N ALA A 191 38.52 -26.19 33.52
CA ALA A 191 39.21 -25.62 34.68
C ALA A 191 39.19 -26.64 35.81
#